data_AF-A0A5K0XPV9-F1
#
_entry.id   AF-A0A5K0XPV9-F1
#
_cell.length_a   1.000
_cell.length_b   1.000
_cell.length_c   1.000
_cell.angle_alpha   90.00
_cell.angle_beta   90.00
_cell.angle_gamma   90.00
#
_symmetry.space_group_name_H-M   'P 1'
#
loop_
_entity.id
_entity.type
_entity.pdbx_description
1 polymer ?
#
loop_
_entity_poly.entity_id
_entity_poly.type
_entity_poly.pdbx_seq_one_letter_code
_entity_poly.pdbx_strand_id
1 'polypeptide(L)'
;VFKVFKDETGKFKNILAEDVKGLLSLYEASHLGLEGENILEEAMTLTTYYLKESAKMLNLDSSLGKQVAHALELPLSRRMLRSEARSYIDFYEGKPEHHS
;
A
#
# COMPACT_ATOMS: atom_id res chain seq x y z
N VAL A 1 -13.21 -3.95 6.32
CA VAL A 1 -12.20 -3.59 7.36
C VAL A 1 -11.68 -2.16 7.18
N PHE A 2 -11.20 -1.74 6.00
CA PHE A 2 -10.57 -0.42 5.79
C PHE A 2 -11.47 0.83 5.91
N LYS A 3 -12.80 0.67 5.96
CA LYS A 3 -13.75 1.79 6.12
C LYS A 3 -13.58 2.56 7.42
N VAL A 4 -13.01 1.96 8.46
CA VAL A 4 -12.71 2.62 9.75
C VAL A 4 -11.73 3.80 9.60
N PHE A 5 -10.86 3.72 8.59
CA PHE A 5 -9.88 4.75 8.26
C PHE A 5 -10.43 5.83 7.33
N LYS A 6 -11.67 5.67 6.82
CA LYS A 6 -12.36 6.67 6.02
C LYS A 6 -13.26 7.55 6.89
N ASP A 7 -13.33 8.84 6.57
CA ASP A 7 -14.25 9.80 7.14
C ASP A 7 -15.65 9.62 6.55
N GLU A 8 -16.59 10.45 7.00
CA GLU A 8 -17.99 10.43 6.55
C GLU A 8 -18.13 10.74 5.05
N THR A 9 -17.11 11.36 4.43
CA THR A 9 -17.06 11.65 3.00
C THR A 9 -16.47 10.51 2.17
N GLY A 10 -16.03 9.41 2.83
CA GLY A 10 -15.39 8.28 2.17
C GLY A 10 -13.93 8.51 1.83
N LYS A 11 -13.32 9.60 2.33
CA LYS A 11 -11.88 9.90 2.19
C LYS A 11 -11.12 9.41 3.41
N PHE A 12 -9.84 9.05 3.25
CA PHE A 12 -9.04 8.68 4.42
C PHE A 12 -8.91 9.86 5.38
N LYS A 13 -9.17 9.61 6.67
CA LYS A 13 -9.15 10.63 7.72
C LYS A 13 -7.77 11.31 7.76
N ASN A 14 -7.76 12.64 7.79
CA ASN A 14 -6.54 13.48 7.92
C ASN A 14 -5.76 13.27 9.24
N ILE A 15 -6.27 12.45 10.15
CA ILE A 15 -5.68 12.15 11.48
C ILE A 15 -4.37 11.34 11.34
N LEU A 16 -4.10 10.80 10.15
CA LEU A 16 -2.98 9.89 9.91
C LEU A 16 -1.59 10.54 10.03
N ALA A 17 -1.45 11.86 9.88
CA ALA A 17 -0.16 12.53 10.08
C ALA A 17 0.34 12.51 11.54
N GLU A 18 -0.58 12.40 12.52
CA GLU A 18 -0.24 12.33 13.94
C GLU A 18 0.01 10.87 14.42
N ASP A 19 -0.54 9.88 13.71
CA ASP A 19 -0.35 8.46 14.03
C ASP A 19 0.44 7.72 12.93
N VAL A 20 1.77 7.93 12.95
CA VAL A 20 2.73 7.24 12.08
C VAL A 20 2.63 5.71 12.21
N LYS A 21 2.28 5.19 13.39
CA LYS A 21 2.13 3.73 13.61
C LYS A 21 0.85 3.20 12.93
N GLY A 22 -0.24 3.94 13.01
CA GLY A 22 -1.48 3.66 12.29
C GLY A 22 -1.26 3.70 10.77
N LEU A 23 -0.51 4.69 10.28
CA LEU A 23 -0.09 4.76 8.87
C LEU A 23 0.72 3.55 8.44
N LEU A 24 1.71 3.15 9.23
CA LEU A 24 2.56 2.00 8.95
C LEU A 24 1.74 0.70 8.94
N SER A 25 0.80 0.54 9.87
CA SER A 25 -0.07 -0.64 9.94
C SER A 25 -0.99 -0.73 8.72
N LEU A 26 -1.58 0.40 8.31
CA LEU A 26 -2.43 0.47 7.12
C LEU A 26 -1.61 0.24 5.83
N TYR A 27 -0.38 0.75 5.80
CA TYR A 27 0.57 0.50 4.73
C TYR A 27 0.86 -0.99 4.55
N GLU A 28 1.23 -1.68 5.62
CA GLU A 28 1.52 -3.11 5.58
C GLU A 28 0.28 -3.92 5.18
N ALA A 29 -0.88 -3.61 5.78
CA ALA A 29 -2.14 -4.27 5.46
C ALA A 29 -2.55 -4.10 3.99
N SER A 30 -2.30 -2.91 3.40
CA SER A 30 -2.58 -2.66 1.98
C SER A 30 -1.76 -3.55 1.03
N HIS A 31 -0.57 -3.99 1.45
CA HIS A 31 0.27 -4.90 0.67
C HIS A 31 -0.08 -6.39 0.89
N LEU A 32 -0.84 -6.73 1.94
CA LEU A 32 -1.29 -8.09 2.25
C LEU A 32 -2.64 -8.44 1.60
N GLY A 33 -3.40 -7.45 1.13
CA GLY A 33 -4.68 -7.69 0.47
C GLY A 33 -4.52 -8.27 -0.95
N LEU A 34 -5.46 -9.14 -1.32
CA LEU A 34 -5.62 -9.68 -2.67
C LEU A 34 -6.02 -8.56 -3.64
N GLU A 35 -5.52 -8.64 -4.87
CA GLU A 35 -5.66 -7.59 -5.87
C GLU A 35 -7.09 -7.53 -6.46
N GLY A 36 -7.66 -6.32 -6.57
CA GLY A 36 -9.02 -6.09 -7.11
C GLY A 36 -9.89 -5.14 -6.28
N GLU A 37 -9.49 -4.82 -5.05
CA GLU A 37 -10.18 -3.82 -4.23
C GLU A 37 -9.57 -2.43 -4.47
N ASN A 38 -10.29 -1.57 -5.21
CA ASN A 38 -9.94 -0.16 -5.46
C ASN A 38 -9.54 0.62 -4.17
N ILE A 39 -10.06 0.17 -3.03
CA ILE A 39 -9.77 0.73 -1.69
C ILE A 39 -8.33 0.44 -1.22
N LEU A 40 -7.76 -0.71 -1.56
CA LEU A 40 -6.41 -1.09 -1.14
C LEU A 40 -5.36 -0.26 -1.87
N GLU A 41 -5.54 -0.02 -3.17
CA GLU A 41 -4.64 0.78 -3.98
C GLU A 41 -4.66 2.26 -3.57
N GLU A 42 -5.84 2.79 -3.28
CA GLU A 42 -6.02 4.13 -2.70
C GLU A 42 -5.31 4.24 -1.34
N ALA A 43 -5.52 3.26 -0.44
CA ALA A 43 -4.86 3.20 0.85
C ALA A 43 -3.33 3.15 0.70
N MET A 44 -2.84 2.32 -0.23
CA MET A 44 -1.42 2.13 -0.51
C MET A 44 -0.75 3.44 -0.94
N THR A 45 -1.38 4.17 -1.86
CA THR A 45 -0.85 5.42 -2.41
C THR A 45 -0.84 6.51 -1.35
N LEU A 46 -1.93 6.64 -0.61
CA LEU A 46 -2.09 7.64 0.43
C LEU A 46 -1.11 7.41 1.59
N THR A 47 -1.02 6.17 2.09
CA THR A 47 -0.09 5.82 3.16
C THR A 47 1.38 5.96 2.74
N THR A 48 1.75 5.63 1.49
CA THR A 48 3.10 5.91 0.97
C THR A 48 3.45 7.39 1.09
N TYR A 49 2.53 8.27 0.66
CA TYR A 49 2.76 9.72 0.68
C TYR A 49 3.03 10.22 2.11
N TYR A 50 2.12 9.91 3.04
CA TYR A 50 2.26 10.38 4.41
C TYR A 50 3.47 9.78 5.13
N LEU A 51 3.80 8.49 4.92
CA LEU A 51 5.01 7.89 5.50
C LEU A 51 6.28 8.56 4.99
N LYS A 52 6.35 8.96 3.71
CA LYS A 52 7.47 9.72 3.16
C LYS A 52 7.58 11.11 3.78
N GLU A 53 6.47 11.81 3.98
CA GLU A 53 6.48 13.12 4.65
C GLU A 53 6.87 12.97 6.13
N SER A 54 6.33 11.99 6.85
CA SER A 54 6.70 11.70 8.24
C SER A 54 8.19 11.32 8.36
N ALA A 55 8.75 10.57 7.42
CA ALA A 55 10.16 10.19 7.42
C ALA A 55 11.11 11.40 7.36
N LYS A 56 10.68 12.53 6.78
CA LYS A 56 11.48 13.78 6.76
C LYS A 56 11.56 14.44 8.13
N MET A 57 10.59 14.19 9.00
CA MET A 57 10.48 14.80 10.34
C MET A 57 10.86 13.83 11.46
N LEU A 58 10.86 12.52 11.19
CA LEU A 58 11.25 11.48 12.14
C LEU A 58 12.77 11.37 12.28
N ASN A 59 13.23 11.12 13.51
CA ASN A 59 14.58 10.62 13.70
C ASN A 59 14.67 9.18 13.18
N LEU A 60 15.39 8.98 12.08
CA LEU A 60 15.57 7.67 11.45
C LEU A 60 16.37 6.68 12.31
N ASP A 61 17.10 7.14 13.31
CA ASP A 61 17.80 6.26 14.27
C ASP A 61 16.86 5.68 15.35
N SER A 62 15.68 6.29 15.51
CA SER A 62 14.65 5.79 16.42
C SER A 62 14.04 4.49 15.91
N SER A 63 13.51 3.65 16.82
CA SER A 63 12.86 2.39 16.44
C SER A 63 11.73 2.60 15.42
N LEU A 64 10.97 3.69 15.55
CA LEU A 64 9.87 4.00 14.63
C LEU A 64 10.40 4.49 13.27
N GLY A 65 11.44 5.34 13.26
CA GLY A 65 12.08 5.80 12.04
C GLY A 65 12.66 4.65 11.20
N LYS A 66 13.31 3.68 11.85
CA LYS A 66 13.81 2.46 11.19
C LYS A 66 12.70 1.62 10.58
N GLN A 67 11.58 1.46 11.28
CA GLN A 67 10.43 0.73 10.76
C GLN A 67 9.82 1.42 9.52
N VAL A 68 9.66 2.75 9.57
CA VAL A 68 9.16 3.52 8.43
C VAL A 68 10.10 3.43 7.23
N ALA A 69 11.41 3.59 7.45
CA ALA A 69 12.41 3.46 6.39
C ALA A 69 12.39 2.08 5.72
N HIS A 70 12.42 1.01 6.53
CA HIS A 70 12.37 -0.36 6.05
C HIS A 70 11.07 -0.67 5.29
N ALA A 71 9.93 -0.18 5.78
CA ALA A 71 8.65 -0.35 5.11
C ALA A 71 8.56 0.42 3.79
N LEU A 72 9.30 1.52 3.61
CA LEU A 72 9.37 2.26 2.35
C LEU A 72 10.38 1.68 1.36
N GLU A 73 11.34 0.84 1.80
CA GLU A 73 12.31 0.12 0.95
C GLU A 73 11.75 -1.17 0.33
N LEU A 74 11.04 -1.98 1.11
CA LEU A 74 10.38 -3.24 0.69
C LEU A 74 9.21 -3.19 -0.35
N PRO A 75 8.45 -2.10 -0.51
CA PRO A 75 7.18 -2.12 -1.23
C PRO A 75 7.36 -1.96 -2.74
N LEU A 76 8.45 -1.35 -3.20
CA LEU A 76 8.73 -1.19 -4.63
C LEU A 76 8.97 -2.55 -5.30
N SER A 77 9.74 -3.45 -4.68
CA SER A 77 10.01 -4.78 -5.24
C SER A 77 8.77 -5.67 -5.25
N ARG A 78 7.96 -5.65 -4.19
CA ARG A 78 6.70 -6.42 -4.14
C ARG A 78 5.64 -5.88 -5.10
N ARG A 79 5.55 -4.55 -5.27
CA ARG A 79 4.64 -3.95 -6.27
C ARG A 79 5.06 -4.33 -7.68
N MET A 80 6.35 -4.25 -8.00
CA MET A 80 6.87 -4.66 -9.32
C MET A 80 6.58 -6.14 -9.62
N LEU A 81 6.87 -7.04 -8.69
CA LEU A 81 6.58 -8.48 -8.83
C LEU A 81 5.08 -8.76 -9.00
N ARG A 82 4.22 -8.04 -8.27
CA ARG A 82 2.75 -8.18 -8.39
C ARG A 82 2.24 -7.66 -9.73
N SER A 83 2.68 -6.48 -10.16
CA SER A 83 2.32 -5.91 -11.46
C SER A 83 2.74 -6.82 -12.62
N GLU A 84 3.93 -7.44 -12.52
CA GLU A 84 4.40 -8.41 -13.50
C GLU A 84 3.54 -9.69 -13.50
N ALA A 85 3.21 -10.21 -12.31
CA ALA A 85 2.32 -11.36 -12.18
C ALA A 85 0.92 -11.11 -12.76
N ARG A 86 0.36 -9.91 -12.59
CA ARG A 86 -0.92 -9.51 -13.23
C ARG A 86 -0.80 -9.45 -14.75
N SER A 87 0.22 -8.78 -15.26
CA SER A 87 0.47 -8.70 -16.72
C SER A 87 0.59 -10.10 -17.32
N TYR A 88 1.22 -11.02 -16.61
CA TYR A 88 1.27 -12.43 -16.97
C TYR A 88 -0.13 -13.07 -16.95
N ILE A 89 -0.89 -12.97 -15.86
CA ILE A 89 -2.25 -13.53 -15.77
C ILE A 89 -3.14 -13.00 -16.91
N ASP A 90 -3.23 -11.68 -17.10
CA ASP A 90 -4.07 -11.05 -18.13
C ASP A 90 -3.67 -11.52 -19.55
N PHE A 91 -2.37 -11.71 -19.81
CA PHE A 91 -1.87 -12.21 -21.09
C PHE A 91 -2.28 -13.66 -21.37
N TYR A 92 -2.38 -14.51 -20.35
CA TYR A 92 -2.80 -15.91 -20.51
C TYR A 92 -4.32 -16.09 -20.44
N GLU A 93 -5.03 -15.27 -19.67
CA GLU A 93 -6.50 -15.26 -19.64
C GLU A 93 -7.11 -14.77 -20.96
N GLY A 94 -6.40 -13.91 -21.69
CA GLY A 94 -6.80 -13.41 -23.01
C GLY A 94 -6.53 -14.35 -24.20
N LYS A 95 -5.98 -15.55 -23.99
CA LYS A 95 -5.80 -16.53 -25.07
C LYS A 95 -7.03 -17.44 -25.15
N PRO A 96 -7.87 -17.34 -26.21
CA PRO A 96 -8.82 -18.40 -26.47
C PRO A 96 -8.02 -19.67 -26.76
N GLU A 97 -8.20 -20.69 -25.93
CA GLU A 97 -7.75 -22.04 -26.23
C GLU A 97 -8.41 -22.44 -27.56
N HIS A 98 -7.64 -22.43 -28.64
CA HIS A 98 -8.02 -23.08 -29.88
C HIS A 98 -8.06 -24.59 -29.64
N HIS A 99 -9.19 -25.08 -29.13
CA HIS A 99 -9.54 -26.50 -29.20
C HIS A 99 -9.72 -26.84 -30.68
N SER A 100 -8.76 -27.59 -31.21
CA SER A 100 -8.83 -28.25 -32.51
C SER A 100 -9.50 -29.61 -32.39
#